data_AF-A0A1Q7DCC4-F1
#
_entry.id   AF-A0A1Q7DCC4-F1
#
_cell.length_a   1.000
_cell.length_b   1.000
_cell.length_c   1.000
_cell.angle_alpha   90.00
_cell.angle_beta   90.00
_cell.angle_gamma   90.00
#
_symmetry.space_group_name_H-M   'P 1'
#
loop_
_entity.id
_entity.type
_entity.pdbx_description
1 polymer ?
#
loop_
_entity_poly.entity_id
_entity_poly.type
_entity_poly.pdbx_seq_one_letter_code
_entity_poly.pdbx_strand_id
1 'polypeptide(L)' 'MPIYEYLCHSCQHRFEVRQKMSDAPVSACVRCGKAVSKLISPSAIKFKGSGWYVT' A
#
# COMPACT_ATOMS: atom_id res chain seq x y z
N MET A 1 -0.58 9.38 9.99
CA MET A 1 -1.58 8.95 8.98
C MET A 1 -0.97 7.85 8.15
N PRO A 2 -1.62 6.69 7.97
CA PRO A 2 -1.09 5.63 7.13
C PRO A 2 -0.94 6.11 5.67
N ILE A 3 0.13 5.68 5.03
CA ILE A 3 0.34 5.89 3.59
C ILE A 3 -0.13 4.61 2.91
N TYR A 4 -0.99 4.75 1.91
CA TYR A 4 -1.43 3.65 1.07
C TYR A 4 -0.86 3.84 -0.33
N GLU A 5 -0.23 2.80 -0.87
CA GLU A 5 0.17 2.75 -2.27
C GLU A 5 -1.00 2.29 -3.13
N TYR A 6 -1.13 2.89 -4.31
CA TYR A 6 -2.09 2.52 -5.33
C TYR A 6 -1.37 2.31 -6.66
N LEU A 7 -1.84 1.34 -7.43
CA LEU A 7 -1.34 1.04 -8.77
C LEU A 7 -2.49 1.05 -9.77
N CYS A 8 -2.34 1.83 -10.84
CA CYS A 8 -3.25 1.76 -11.97
C CYS A 8 -2.82 0.67 -12.94
N HIS A 9 -3.70 -0.30 -13.24
CA HIS A 9 -3.40 -1.36 -14.20
C HIS A 9 -3.38 -0.89 -15.67
N SER A 10 -4.01 0.25 -15.99
CA SER A 10 -4.06 0.74 -17.37
C SER A 10 -2.87 1.58 -17.79
N CYS A 11 -2.34 2.43 -16.91
CA CYS A 11 -1.18 3.28 -17.21
C CYS A 11 0.07 2.89 -16.41
N GLN A 12 0.00 1.80 -15.62
CA GLN A 12 1.05 1.34 -14.71
C GLN A 12 1.59 2.42 -13.77
N HIS A 13 0.78 3.46 -13.51
CA HIS A 13 1.18 4.53 -12.63
C HIS A 13 0.99 4.12 -11.17
N ARG A 14 2.08 4.17 -10.41
CA ARG A 14 2.12 3.92 -8.97
C ARG A 14 2.20 5.25 -8.22
N PHE A 15 1.35 5.42 -7.22
CA PHE A 15 1.32 6.64 -6.41
C PHE A 15 0.95 6.34 -4.97
N GLU A 16 1.39 7.23 -4.08
CA GLU A 16 1.22 7.11 -2.63
C GLU A 16 0.21 8.13 -2.16
N VAL A 17 -0.80 7.68 -1.39
CA VAL A 17 -1.83 8.54 -0.83
C VAL A 17 -1.79 8.45 0.68
N ARG A 18 -1.62 9.59 1.35
CA ARG A 18 -1.85 9.70 2.79
C ARG A 18 -3.35 9.79 3.05
N GLN A 19 -3.93 8.71 3.53
CA GLN A 19 -5.36 8.64 3.85
C GLN A 19 -5.57 8.29 5.31
N LYS A 20 -6.68 8.77 5.89
CA LYS A 20 -7.15 8.26 7.17
C LYS A 20 -7.75 6.88 6.95
N MET A 21 -7.66 6.01 7.96
CA MET A 21 -8.23 4.67 7.89
C MET A 21 -9.77 4.68 7.78
N SER A 22 -10.41 5.76 8.25
CA SER A 22 -11.86 5.99 8.12
C SER A 22 -12.29 6.62 6.79
N ASP A 23 -11.33 7.00 5.93
CA ASP A 23 -11.62 7.68 4.67
C ASP A 23 -11.86 6.66 3.54
N ALA A 24 -12.70 7.00 2.57
CA ALA A 24 -13.01 6.09 1.47
C ALA A 24 -11.77 5.88 0.56
N PRO A 25 -11.43 4.64 0.19
CA PRO A 25 -10.25 4.36 -0.63
C PRO A 25 -10.38 5.02 -2.01
N VAL A 26 -9.25 5.52 -2.53
CA VAL A 26 -9.20 6.11 -3.88
C VAL A 26 -9.41 4.99 -4.91
N SER A 27 -10.47 5.11 -5.71
CA SER A 27 -10.81 4.15 -6.77
C SER A 27 -10.42 4.63 -8.17
N ALA A 28 -10.07 5.91 -8.34
CA ALA A 28 -9.73 6.51 -9.64
C ALA A 28 -8.27 6.97 -9.72
N CYS A 29 -7.62 6.69 -10.85
CA CYS A 29 -6.27 7.16 -11.13
C CYS A 29 -6.26 8.64 -11.52
N VAL A 30 -5.38 9.44 -10.91
CA VAL A 30 -5.25 10.89 -11.19
C VAL A 30 -4.80 11.20 -12.63
N ARG A 31 -4.15 10.23 -13.32
CA ARG A 31 -3.67 10.42 -14.70
C ARG A 31 -4.66 10.01 -15.79
N CYS A 32 -5.50 9.01 -15.53
CA CYS A 32 -6.32 8.39 -16.57
C CYS A 32 -7.78 8.16 -16.18
N GLY A 33 -8.16 8.46 -14.93
CA GLY A 33 -9.53 8.28 -14.43
C GLY A 33 -9.98 6.81 -14.27
N LYS A 34 -9.14 5.84 -14.61
CA LYS A 34 -9.48 4.41 -14.54
C LYS A 34 -9.31 3.85 -13.13
N ALA A 35 -9.87 2.66 -12.93
CA ALA A 35 -9.78 1.91 -11.68
C ALA A 35 -8.33 1.70 -11.21
N VAL A 36 -8.09 1.91 -9.93
CA VAL A 36 -6.81 1.63 -9.26
C VAL A 36 -6.97 0.55 -8.20
N SER A 37 -5.93 -0.26 -8.03
CA SER A 37 -5.86 -1.28 -7.00
C SER A 37 -4.95 -0.79 -5.88
N LYS A 38 -5.37 -0.96 -4.64
CA LYS A 38 -4.54 -0.68 -3.48
C LYS A 38 -3.40 -1.69 -3.42
N LEU A 39 -2.17 -1.21 -3.51
CA LEU A 39 -0.99 -2.04 -3.31
C LEU A 39 -0.72 -2.12 -1.81
N ILE A 40 -1.01 -3.29 -1.23
CA ILE A 40 -0.58 -3.59 0.13
C ILE A 40 0.84 -4.13 -0.01
N SER A 41 1.82 -3.25 0.12
CA SER A 41 3.20 -3.69 0.24
C SER A 41 3.33 -4.47 1.55
N PRO A 42 3.77 -5.74 1.54
CA PRO A 42 4.09 -6.43 2.78
C PRO A 42 5.26 -5.67 3.40
N SER A 43 4.97 -4.88 4.44
CA SER A 43 6.01 -4.36 5.31
C SER A 43 6.82 -5.57 5.77
N ALA A 44 8.08 -5.66 5.34
CA ALA A 44 8.99 -6.70 5.76
C ALA A 44 9.16 -6.55 7.28
N ILE A 45 8.30 -7.21 8.04
CA ILE A 45 8.41 -7.31 9.49
C ILE A 45 9.67 -8.15 9.71
N LYS A 46 10.82 -7.48 9.79
CA LYS A 46 12.04 -8.08 10.27
C LYS A 46 11.92 -8.15 11.79
N PHE A 47 11.39 -9.27 12.29
CA PHE A 47 11.60 -9.64 13.68
C PHE A 47 13.09 -9.89 13.89
N LYS A 48 13.85 -8.87 14.29
CA LYS A 48 15.20 -9.04 14.81
C LYS A 48 15.08 -9.42 16.29
N GLY A 49 14.53 -10.61 16.53
CA GLY A 49 14.43 -11.20 17.86
C GLY A 49 15.69 -12.01 18.16
N SER A 50 16.62 -11.47 18.95
CA SER A 50 17.69 -12.23 19.57
C SER A 50 17.09 -13.09 20.69
N GLY A 51 16.61 -14.29 20.37
CA GLY A 51 16.02 -15.16 21.41
C GLY A 51 15.22 -16.33 20.88
N TRP A 52 15.76 -17.08 19.93
CA TRP A 52 15.27 -18.45 19.67
C TRP A 52 16.29 -19.41 20.26
N TYR A 53 16.07 -19.82 21.51
CA TYR A 53 16.66 -21.06 21.99
C TYR A 53 15.90 -22.19 21.31
N VAL A 54 16.53 -22.77 20.29
CA VAL A 54 16.16 -24.09 19.79
C VAL A 54 16.76 -25.08 20.77
N THR A 55 15.92 -25.77 21.51
CA THR A 55 16.19 -27.13 21.99
C THR A 55 15.54 -28.10 21.03
#